data_AF-A0A943QJY7-F1
#
_entry.id   AF-A0A943QJY7-F1
#
_cell.length_a   1.000
_cell.length_b   1.000
_cell.length_c   1.000
_cell.angle_alpha   90.00
_cell.angle_beta   90.00
_cell.angle_gamma   90.00
#
_symmetry.space_group_name_H-M   'P 1'
#
loop_
_entity.id
_entity.type
_entity.pdbx_description
1 polymer ?
#
loop_
_entity_poly.entity_id
_entity_poly.type
_entity_poly.pdbx_seq_one_letter_code
_entity_poly.pdbx_strand_id
1 'polypeptide(L)' 'MGEKIAKFYGDKDMKVLNYGAKKEFTNSVSLEELFERYRLKEELIIEDIRNIQI' A
#
# COMPACT_ATOMS: atom_id res chain seq x y z
N MET A 1 -2.00 10.37 1.72
CA MET A 1 -2.43 10.21 3.15
C MET A 1 -1.43 9.39 3.95
N GLY A 2 -0.92 8.26 3.44
CA GLY A 2 0.11 7.46 4.12
C GLY A 2 1.41 8.21 4.51
N GLU A 3 1.82 9.19 3.71
CA GLU A 3 2.98 10.05 4.01
C GLU A 3 2.88 10.77 5.37
N LYS A 4 1.68 11.18 5.80
CA LYS A 4 1.50 11.82 7.11
C LYS A 4 1.76 10.85 8.26
N ILE A 5 1.31 9.59 8.13
CA ILE A 5 1.51 8.54 9.13
C ILE A 5 3.00 8.18 9.20
N ALA A 6 3.63 7.95 8.04
CA ALA A 6 5.06 7.66 7.97
C ALA A 6 5.90 8.78 8.59
N LYS A 7 5.55 10.04 8.31
CA LYS A 7 6.22 11.21 8.89
C LYS A 7 6.02 11.31 10.40
N PHE A 8 4.83 10.98 10.91
CA PHE A 8 4.54 11.02 12.35
C PHE A 8 5.34 9.98 13.15
N TYR A 9 5.70 8.85 12.54
CA TYR A 9 6.46 7.79 13.19
C TYR A 9 7.94 7.74 12.77
N GLY A 10 8.39 8.63 11.88
CA GLY A 10 9.74 8.57 11.32
C GLY A 10 10.86 8.89 12.31
N ASP A 11 10.55 9.48 13.46
CA ASP A 11 11.46 9.70 14.59
C ASP A 11 11.55 8.51 15.55
N LYS A 12 10.77 7.44 15.31
CA LYS A 12 10.72 6.22 16.12
C LYS A 12 11.25 5.04 15.32
N ASP A 13 11.70 4.00 16.03
CA ASP A 13 12.05 2.72 15.42
C ASP A 13 10.78 1.91 15.09
N MET A 14 9.97 2.42 14.16
CA MET A 14 8.75 1.76 13.73
C MET A 14 8.65 1.70 12.20
N LYS A 15 8.48 0.49 11.68
CA LYS A 15 8.26 0.24 10.25
C LYS A 15 6.78 0.43 9.91
N VAL A 16 6.48 1.26 8.89
CA VAL A 16 5.12 1.55 8.43
C VAL A 16 4.97 1.11 6.97
N LEU A 17 4.08 0.18 6.69
CA LEU A 17 3.64 -0.12 5.32
C LEU A 17 2.45 0.75 4.95
N ASN A 18 2.54 1.44 3.80
CA ASN A 18 1.47 2.30 3.28
C ASN A 18 0.90 1.71 2.00
N TYR A 19 -0.41 1.52 1.97
CA TYR A 19 -1.14 1.07 0.79
C TYR A 19 -1.92 2.23 0.17
N GLY A 20 -1.99 2.26 -1.15
CA GLY A 20 -2.76 3.25 -1.88
C GLY A 20 -2.55 3.17 -3.38
N ALA A 21 -3.43 3.84 -4.12
CA ALA A 21 -3.28 3.94 -5.57
C ALA A 21 -2.02 4.73 -5.93
N LYS A 22 -1.32 4.26 -6.96
CA LYS A 22 -0.21 5.00 -7.55
C LYS A 22 -0.74 6.23 -8.26
N LYS A 23 0.04 7.31 -8.25
CA LYS A 23 -0.31 8.56 -8.93
C LYS A 23 -0.06 8.42 -10.44
N GLU A 24 -0.99 7.77 -11.14
CA GLU A 24 -0.98 7.56 -12.59
C GLU A 24 -2.38 7.70 -13.19
N PHE A 25 -2.46 7.86 -14.51
CA PHE A 25 -3.72 7.91 -15.25
C PHE A 25 -4.26 6.49 -15.46
N THR A 26 -5.47 6.21 -14.98
CA THR A 26 -6.06 4.86 -14.96
C THR A 26 -7.36 4.75 -15.79
N ASN A 27 -7.60 5.71 -16.66
CA ASN A 27 -8.90 5.97 -17.31
C ASN A 27 -9.41 4.81 -18.19
N SER A 28 -8.53 3.90 -18.62
CA SER A 28 -8.86 2.76 -19.48
C SER A 28 -8.74 1.40 -18.78
N VAL A 29 -8.44 1.38 -17.49
CA VAL A 29 -8.21 0.16 -16.72
C VAL A 29 -9.39 -0.08 -15.78
N SER A 30 -9.86 -1.33 -15.70
CA SER A 30 -10.94 -1.68 -14.78
C SER A 30 -10.52 -1.49 -13.32
N LEU A 31 -11.48 -1.19 -12.44
CA LEU A 31 -11.20 -1.08 -11.00
C LEU A 31 -10.57 -2.36 -10.46
N GLU A 32 -11.03 -3.53 -10.90
CA GLU A 32 -10.56 -4.81 -10.41
C GLU A 32 -9.08 -5.06 -10.72
N GLU A 33 -8.64 -4.69 -11.92
CA GLU A 33 -7.23 -4.73 -12.32
C GLU A 33 -6.39 -3.70 -11.56
N LEU A 34 -6.92 -2.50 -11.31
CA LEU A 34 -6.22 -1.49 -10.50
C LEU A 34 -6.03 -1.94 -9.05
N PHE A 35 -7.04 -2.58 -8.47
CA PHE A 35 -6.96 -3.10 -7.10
C PHE A 35 -5.92 -4.21 -6.98
N GLU A 36 -5.82 -5.07 -7.98
CA GLU A 36 -4.78 -6.11 -8.01
C GLU A 36 -3.39 -5.51 -8.22
N ARG A 37 -3.25 -4.60 -9.19
CA ARG A 37 -2.00 -3.89 -9.50
C ARG A 37 -1.45 -3.10 -8.32
N TYR A 38 -2.32 -2.45 -7.56
CA TYR A 38 -1.95 -1.68 -6.38
C TYR A 38 -1.93 -2.52 -5.09
N ARG A 39 -2.16 -3.83 -5.19
CA ARG A 39 -2.22 -4.76 -4.05
C ARG A 39 -3.18 -4.28 -2.96
N LEU A 40 -4.34 -3.77 -3.38
CA LEU A 40 -5.42 -3.28 -2.52
C LEU A 40 -6.47 -4.37 -2.24
N LYS A 41 -6.27 -5.59 -2.74
CA LYS A 41 -7.08 -6.76 -2.39
C LYS A 41 -6.62 -7.32 -1.04
N GLU A 42 -7.58 -7.74 -0.23
CA GLU A 42 -7.34 -8.26 1.13
C GLU A 42 -6.29 -9.38 1.16
N GLU A 43 -6.41 -10.34 0.24
CA GLU A 43 -5.49 -11.49 0.15
C GLU A 43 -4.03 -11.07 -0.10
N LEU A 44 -3.83 -10.05 -0.95
CA LEU A 44 -2.51 -9.52 -1.29
C LEU A 44 -1.90 -8.74 -0.12
N ILE A 45 -2.71 -7.99 0.61
CA ILE A 45 -2.27 -7.28 1.83
C ILE A 45 -1.86 -8.29 2.91
N ILE A 46 -2.62 -9.37 3.08
CA ILE A 46 -2.28 -10.45 4.02
C ILE A 46 -0.97 -11.12 3.62
N GLU A 47 -0.77 -11.37 2.32
CA GLU A 47 0.50 -11.90 1.79
C GLU A 47 1.67 -10.96 2.08
N ASP A 48 1.51 -9.65 1.84
CA ASP A 48 2.54 -8.65 2.12
C ASP A 48 2.90 -8.59 3.60
N ILE A 49 1.91 -8.71 4.49
CA ILE A 49 2.14 -8.80 5.94
C ILE A 49 2.88 -10.09 6.31
N ARG A 50 2.54 -11.24 5.69
CA ARG A 50 3.24 -12.50 5.97
C ARG A 50 4.69 -12.50 5.52
N ASN A 51 4.97 -11.82 4.41
CA ASN A 51 6.31 -11.74 3.83
C ASN A 51 7.17 -10.64 4.47
N ILE A 52 6.61 -9.85 5.39
CA ILE A 52 7.37 -8.80 6.07
C ILE A 52 8.45 -9.43 6.96
N GLN A 53 9.71 -9.11 6.68
CA GLN A 53 10.82 -9.43 7.58
C GLN A 53 11.00 -8.25 8.55
N ILE A 54 10.66 -8.49 9.81
CA ILE A 54 10.80 -7.53 10.90
C ILE A 54 12.24 -7.57 11.41
#